data_AF-A0A9D7STX2-F1
#
_entry.id   AF-A0A9D7STX2-F1
#
_cell.length_a   1.000
_cell.length_b   1.000
_cell.length_c   1.000
_cell.angle_alpha   90.00
_cell.angle_beta   90.00
_cell.angle_gamma   90.00
#
_symmetry.space_group_name_H-M   'P 1'
#
loop_
_entity.id
_entity.type
_entity.pdbx_description
1 polymer ?
#
loop_
_entity_poly.entity_id
_entity_poly.type
_entity_poly.pdbx_seq_one_letter_code
_entity_poly.pdbx_strand_id
1 'polypeptide(L)' 'MLLVSRMLHSGNGYAGFYVKAYFGDLVFSSYEIPFTWDGKFGNEKVMPGVYVYKIQLKYMFNGKETSELFVGDVTVIR' A
#
# COMPACT_ATOMS: atom_id res chain seq x y z
N MET A 1 0.45 8.08 12.77
CA MET A 1 0.19 6.70 12.29
C MET A 1 -0.86 5.94 13.12
N LEU A 2 -0.84 6.01 14.48
CA LEU A 2 -1.81 5.31 15.36
C LEU A 2 -3.29 5.72 15.18
N LEU A 3 -3.58 6.99 14.89
CA LEU A 3 -4.96 7.49 14.75
C LEU A 3 -5.67 6.95 13.50
N VAL A 4 -4.92 6.85 12.39
CA VAL A 4 -5.43 6.36 11.10
C VAL A 4 -5.74 4.88 11.15
N SER A 5 -4.89 4.10 11.85
CA SER A 5 -5.15 2.69 12.12
C SER A 5 -6.48 2.49 12.85
N ARG A 6 -6.80 3.29 13.87
CA ARG A 6 -8.09 3.19 14.60
C ARG A 6 -9.31 3.53 13.73
N MET A 7 -9.23 4.52 12.84
CA MET A 7 -10.36 4.91 11.98
C MET A 7 -10.67 3.89 10.87
N LEU A 8 -9.65 3.21 10.36
CA LEU A 8 -9.84 2.12 9.41
C LEU A 8 -10.52 0.91 10.10
N HIS A 9 -10.15 0.61 11.35
CA HIS A 9 -10.81 -0.45 12.14
C HIS A 9 -12.26 -0.12 12.52
N SER A 10 -12.65 1.15 12.54
CA SER A 10 -14.03 1.57 12.84
C SER A 10 -14.97 1.51 11.63
N GLY A 11 -14.51 1.03 10.47
CA GLY A 11 -15.31 0.93 9.24
C GLY A 11 -15.58 2.27 8.53
N ASN A 12 -14.99 3.38 9.00
CA ASN A 12 -15.23 4.73 8.47
C ASN A 12 -14.20 5.15 7.40
N GLY A 13 -13.53 4.18 6.79
CA GLY A 13 -12.51 4.42 5.79
C GLY A 13 -12.02 3.13 5.14
N TYR A 14 -11.26 3.28 4.07
CA TYR A 14 -10.55 2.21 3.40
C TYR A 14 -9.13 2.63 3.08
N ALA A 15 -8.29 1.63 2.88
CA ALA A 15 -6.90 1.83 2.56
C ALA A 15 -6.48 0.79 1.53
N GLY A 16 -5.79 1.23 0.49
CA GLY A 16 -5.27 0.39 -0.58
C GLY A 16 -3.76 0.51 -0.67
N PHE A 17 -3.07 -0.63 -0.73
CA PHE A 17 -1.63 -0.72 -0.96
C PHE A 17 -1.38 -1.36 -2.30
N TYR A 18 -0.54 -0.73 -3.12
CA TYR A 18 -0.18 -1.19 -4.45
C TYR A 18 1.35 -1.15 -4.59
N VAL A 19 1.92 -2.18 -5.21
CA VAL A 19 3.33 -2.19 -5.61
C VAL A 19 3.42 -2.47 -7.10
N LYS A 20 4.26 -1.69 -7.77
CA LYS A 20 4.52 -1.81 -9.20
C LYS A 20 6.01 -1.98 -9.46
N ALA A 21 6.35 -2.74 -10.49
CA ALA A 21 7.69 -2.68 -11.06
C ALA A 21 7.96 -1.27 -11.61
N TYR A 22 9.22 -0.87 -11.70
CA TYR A 22 9.61 0.44 -12.27
C TYR A 22 8.99 0.72 -13.65
N PHE A 23 8.83 -0.32 -14.47
CA PHE A 23 8.23 -0.22 -15.81
C PHE A 23 6.69 -0.13 -15.82
N GLY A 24 6.03 -0.16 -14.66
CA GLY A 24 4.61 0.12 -14.50
C GLY A 24 3.70 -1.08 -14.23
N ASP A 25 4.22 -2.30 -14.33
CA ASP A 25 3.46 -3.53 -14.07
C ASP A 25 3.06 -3.65 -12.60
N LEU A 26 1.78 -3.88 -12.33
CA LEU A 26 1.27 -4.14 -10.98
C LEU A 26 1.70 -5.54 -10.53
N VAL A 27 2.53 -5.60 -9.48
CA VAL A 27 3.04 -6.85 -8.92
C VAL A 27 2.38 -7.21 -7.59
N PHE A 28 1.70 -6.25 -6.94
CA PHE A 28 0.96 -6.52 -5.72
C PHE A 28 -0.14 -5.48 -5.52
N SER A 29 -1.29 -5.91 -5.00
CA SER A 29 -2.29 -5.01 -4.43
C SER A 29 -3.03 -5.66 -3.27
N SER A 30 -3.29 -4.90 -2.21
CA SER A 30 -4.12 -5.34 -1.09
C SER A 30 -4.94 -4.18 -0.53
N TYR A 31 -6.15 -4.52 -0.06
CA TYR A 31 -7.01 -3.64 0.74
C TYR A 31 -7.12 -4.10 2.19
N GLU A 32 -6.45 -5.20 2.54
CA GLU A 32 -6.46 -5.79 3.88
C GLU A 32 -5.40 -5.14 4.77
N ILE A 33 -5.80 -4.74 5.97
CA ILE A 33 -4.92 -4.14 6.97
C ILE A 33 -4.58 -5.23 8.00
N PRO A 34 -3.29 -5.46 8.33
CA PRO A 34 -2.11 -4.75 7.82
C PRO A 34 -1.71 -5.15 6.39
N PHE A 35 -1.23 -4.18 5.62
CA PHE A 35 -0.66 -4.45 4.30
C PHE A 35 0.78 -4.96 4.44
N THR A 36 1.15 -5.99 3.70
CA THR A 36 2.54 -6.43 3.60
C THR A 36 2.77 -7.02 2.21
N TRP A 37 3.89 -6.65 1.60
CA TRP A 37 4.38 -7.29 0.39
C TRP A 37 5.69 -8.00 0.73
N ASP A 38 5.78 -9.29 0.41
CA ASP A 38 6.90 -10.17 0.77
C ASP A 38 7.98 -10.26 -0.32
N GLY A 39 7.90 -9.41 -1.34
CA GLY A 39 8.82 -9.41 -2.48
C GLY A 39 8.53 -10.51 -3.51
N LYS A 40 7.30 -11.04 -3.55
CA LYS A 40 6.87 -12.00 -4.57
C LYS A 40 5.81 -11.45 -5.51
N PHE A 41 5.75 -12.04 -6.70
CA PHE A 41 4.64 -11.91 -7.63
C PHE A 41 4.08 -13.31 -7.88
N GLY A 42 2.83 -13.56 -7.46
CA GLY A 42 2.32 -14.92 -7.33
C GLY A 42 3.15 -15.72 -6.31
N ASN A 43 3.70 -16.87 -6.72
CA ASN A 43 4.55 -17.71 -5.86
C ASN A 43 6.05 -17.52 -6.12
N GLU A 44 6.44 -16.60 -7.01
CA GLU A 44 7.83 -16.41 -7.41
C GLU A 44 8.42 -15.13 -6.82
N LYS A 45 9.70 -15.17 -6.44
CA LYS A 45 10.43 -13.98 -6.02
C LYS A 45 10.57 -13.03 -7.21
N VAL A 46 10.33 -11.75 -6.99
CA VAL A 46 10.56 -10.77 -8.04
C VAL A 46 12.05 -10.63 -8.38
N MET A 47 12.33 -10.09 -9.55
CA MET A 47 13.69 -9.83 -9.99
C MET A 47 14.33 -8.68 -9.18
N PRO A 48 15.66 -8.64 -9.02
CA PRO A 48 16.32 -7.49 -8.43
C PRO A 48 16.03 -6.24 -9.26
N GLY A 49 15.80 -5.13 -8.58
CA GLY A 49 15.39 -3.89 -9.22
C GLY A 49 14.64 -2.96 -8.27
N VAL A 50 14.20 -1.83 -8.82
CA VAL A 50 13.43 -0.82 -8.09
C VAL A 50 11.93 -1.08 -8.31
N TYR A 51 11.19 -1.08 -7.22
CA TYR A 51 9.73 -1.20 -7.19
C TYR A 51 9.15 0.04 -6.55
N VAL A 52 8.07 0.57 -7.11
CA VAL A 52 7.38 1.74 -6.58
C VAL A 52 6.14 1.29 -5.85
N TYR A 53 5.92 1.80 -4.65
CA TYR A 53 4.70 1.56 -3.90
C TYR A 53 3.82 2.80 -3.81
N LYS A 54 2.52 2.56 -3.72
CA LYS A 54 1.48 3.55 -3.49
C LYS A 54 0.55 3.06 -2.38
N ILE A 55 0.41 3.84 -1.30
CA ILE A 55 -0.61 3.63 -0.27
C ILE A 55 -1.61 4.77 -0.38
N GLN A 56 -2.86 4.45 -0.66
CA GLN A 56 -3.95 5.42 -0.68
C GLN A 56 -4.85 5.18 0.53
N LEU A 57 -4.96 6.17 1.41
CA LEU A 57 -5.83 6.15 2.57
C LEU A 57 -6.99 7.11 2.33
N LYS A 58 -8.21 6.66 2.60
CA LYS A 58 -9.41 7.50 2.60
C LYS A 58 -10.23 7.20 3.84
N TYR A 59 -10.50 8.23 4.63
CA TYR A 59 -11.17 8.08 5.92
C TYR A 59 -11.94 9.34 6.29
N MET A 60 -12.97 9.17 7.12
CA MET A 60 -13.68 10.30 7.71
C MET A 60 -12.99 10.77 8.99
N PHE A 61 -12.63 12.05 9.06
CA PHE A 61 -12.09 12.68 10.26
C PHE A 61 -12.86 13.95 10.58
N ASN A 62 -13.43 14.02 11.80
CA ASN A 62 -14.28 15.13 12.25
C ASN A 62 -15.41 15.48 11.24
N GLY A 63 -16.06 14.46 10.66
CA GLY A 63 -17.14 14.65 9.69
C GLY A 63 -16.69 15.07 8.29
N LYS A 64 -15.38 15.13 8.02
CA LYS A 64 -14.82 15.48 6.71
C LYS A 64 -14.09 14.27 6.09
N GLU A 65 -14.35 14.01 4.81
CA GLU A 65 -13.58 13.03 4.06
C GLU A 65 -12.15 13.54 3.87
N THR A 66 -11.19 12.74 4.29
CA THR A 66 -9.76 13.00 4.17
C THR A 66 -9.14 11.91 3.31
N SER A 67 -8.30 12.31 2.36
CA SER A 67 -7.50 11.39 1.56
C SER A 67 -6.03 11.70 1.75
N GLU A 68 -5.24 10.66 1.98
CA GLU A 68 -3.79 10.73 2.03
C GLU A 68 -3.20 9.77 1.00
N LEU A 69 -2.08 10.19 0.41
CA LEU A 69 -1.34 9.43 -0.57
C LEU A 69 0.12 9.34 -0.11
N PHE A 70 0.59 8.12 0.11
CA PHE A 70 1.99 7.84 0.35
C PHE A 70 2.56 7.12 -0.85
N VAL A 71 3.72 7.58 -1.30
CA VAL A 71 4.47 6.98 -2.39
C VAL A 71 5.91 6.83 -1.96
N GLY A 72 6.58 5.85 -2.54
CA GLY A 72 8.00 5.63 -2.35
C GLY A 72 8.46 4.45 -3.18
N ASP A 73 9.71 4.07 -2.97
CA ASP A 73 10.33 2.97 -3.67
C ASP A 73 10.98 1.98 -2.71
N VAL A 74 11.12 0.75 -3.18
CA VAL A 74 11.83 -0.35 -2.52
C VAL A 74 12.78 -0.93 -3.55
N THR A 75 14.06 -0.99 -3.20
CA THR A 75 15.06 -1.67 -4.01
C THR A 75 15.19 -3.12 -3.53
N VAL A 76 14.90 -4.07 -4.42
CA VAL A 76 15.13 -5.50 -4.16
C VAL A 76 16.55 -5.84 -4.61
N ILE A 77 17.37 -6.26 -3.66
CA ILE A 77 18.74 -6.74 -3.88
C ILE A 77 18.82 -8.26 -3.62
N ARG A 78 19.83 -8.91 -4.21
CA ARG A 78 20.15 -10.34 -3.99
C ARG A 78 21.51 -10.48 -3.34
#